data_AF-A0A2D4L1R0-F1
#
_entry.id   AF-A0A2D4L1R0-F1
#
_cell.length_a   1.000
_cell.length_b   1.000
_cell.length_c   1.000
_cell.angle_alpha   90.00
_cell.angle_beta   90.00
_cell.angle_gamma   90.00
#
_symmetry.space_group_name_H-M   'P 1'
#
loop_
_entity.id
_entity.type
_entity.pdbx_description
1 polymer ?
#
loop_
_entity_poly.entity_id
_entity_poly.type
_entity_poly.pdbx_seq_one_letter_code
_entity_poly.pdbx_strand_id
1 'polypeptide(L)'
;KEDNYIKLIQQIKLDLERWKNIQLSMIGRIAAMKMKVLPKLLFLFQTIPIKLENKFFDELNRIILKYIWQGKKARIKLKMLEEAKSNGGFGRPDWELYYQVSVLTWIKEWVNLKHR
;
A
#
# COMPACT_ATOMS: atom_id res chain seq x y z
N LYS A 1 6.42 -3.31 -23.59
CA LYS A 1 6.13 -2.23 -22.61
C LYS A 1 6.06 -2.89 -21.25
N GLU A 2 6.96 -2.54 -20.35
CA GLU A 2 7.02 -3.16 -19.02
C GLU A 2 6.11 -2.34 -18.09
N ASP A 3 5.17 -3.00 -17.42
CA ASP A 3 4.19 -2.34 -16.56
C ASP A 3 4.88 -1.80 -15.29
N ASN A 4 4.80 -0.49 -15.08
CA ASN A 4 5.39 0.21 -13.94
C ASN A 4 4.89 -0.35 -12.60
N TYR A 5 3.64 -0.81 -12.54
CA TYR A 5 3.07 -1.43 -11.35
C TYR A 5 3.71 -2.79 -11.06
N ILE A 6 3.94 -3.60 -12.09
CA ILE A 6 4.62 -4.90 -11.94
C ILE A 6 6.04 -4.70 -11.42
N LYS A 7 6.78 -3.74 -12.01
CA LYS A 7 8.13 -3.37 -11.52
C LYS A 7 8.13 -2.94 -10.07
N LEU A 8 7.18 -2.07 -9.69
CA LEU A 8 7.09 -1.59 -8.32
C LEU A 8 6.82 -2.74 -7.34
N ILE A 9 5.91 -3.67 -7.67
CA ILE A 9 5.65 -4.84 -6.83
C ILE A 9 6.89 -5.71 -6.68
N GLN A 10 7.66 -5.94 -7.76
CA GLN A 10 8.92 -6.68 -7.68
C GLN A 10 9.94 -5.99 -6.79
N GLN A 11 10.10 -4.67 -6.93
CA GLN A 11 10.99 -3.89 -6.07
C GLN A 11 10.57 -3.94 -4.60
N ILE A 12 9.27 -3.81 -4.32
CA ILE A 12 8.73 -3.95 -2.97
C ILE A 12 9.05 -5.33 -2.40
N LYS A 13 8.85 -6.42 -3.17
CA LYS A 13 9.21 -7.78 -2.73
C LYS A 13 10.68 -7.87 -2.32
N LEU A 14 11.59 -7.34 -3.13
CA LEU A 14 13.03 -7.34 -2.84
C LEU A 14 13.37 -6.51 -1.60
N ASP A 15 12.80 -5.31 -1.48
CA ASP A 15 13.00 -4.41 -0.33
C ASP A 15 12.55 -5.09 0.98
N LEU A 16 11.38 -5.73 0.96
CA LEU A 16 10.83 -6.42 2.13
C LEU A 16 11.62 -7.68 2.52
N GLU A 17 12.12 -8.46 1.56
CA GLU A 17 12.99 -9.60 1.86
C GLU A 17 14.32 -9.14 2.47
N ARG A 18 14.89 -8.02 2.02
CA ARG A 18 16.07 -7.41 2.67
C ARG A 18 15.77 -6.97 4.10
N TRP A 19 14.61 -6.34 4.33
CA TRP A 19 14.23 -5.86 5.67
C TRP A 19 13.71 -6.95 6.60
N LYS A 20 13.43 -8.16 6.10
CA LYS A 20 12.94 -9.29 6.91
C LYS A 20 13.93 -9.68 8.02
N ASN A 21 15.23 -9.50 7.77
CA ASN A 21 16.30 -9.82 8.71
C ASN A 21 16.49 -8.75 9.80
N ILE A 22 15.88 -7.57 9.64
CA ILE A 22 15.94 -6.51 10.64
C ILE A 22 14.99 -6.86 11.78
N GLN A 23 15.47 -6.82 13.02
CA GLN A 23 14.67 -7.06 14.21
C GLN A 23 13.76 -5.86 14.53
N LEU A 24 12.70 -5.70 13.75
CA LEU A 24 11.64 -4.73 14.03
C LEU A 24 10.47 -5.40 14.75
N SER A 25 9.80 -4.67 15.64
CA SER A 25 8.49 -5.09 16.16
C SER A 25 7.44 -5.06 15.04
N MET A 26 6.27 -5.68 15.26
CA MET A 26 5.17 -5.64 14.28
C MET A 26 4.76 -4.20 13.94
N ILE A 27 4.68 -3.33 14.94
CA ILE A 27 4.38 -1.90 14.77
C ILE A 27 5.52 -1.21 14.00
N GLY A 28 6.78 -1.53 14.32
CA GLY A 28 7.95 -1.03 13.60
C GLY A 28 7.94 -1.40 12.11
N ARG A 29 7.52 -2.63 11.77
CA ARG A 29 7.37 -3.07 10.38
C ARG A 29 6.27 -2.31 9.65
N ILE A 30 5.13 -2.08 10.31
CA ILE A 30 4.05 -1.25 9.76
C ILE A 30 4.56 0.18 9.50
N ALA A 31 5.30 0.77 10.44
CA ALA A 31 5.88 2.09 10.27
C ALA A 31 6.90 2.13 9.11
N ALA A 32 7.83 1.18 9.02
CA ALA A 32 8.80 1.09 7.94
C ALA A 32 8.13 0.98 6.56
N MET A 33 7.10 0.14 6.46
CA MET A 33 6.28 0.00 5.25
C MET A 33 5.56 1.30 4.88
N LYS A 34 4.97 2.01 5.84
CA LYS A 34 4.39 3.35 5.60
C LYS A 34 5.42 4.36 5.13
N MET A 35 6.64 4.29 5.62
CA MET A 35 7.69 5.26 5.26
C MET A 35 8.30 5.00 3.88
N LYS A 36 8.39 3.73 3.45
CA LYS A 36 9.16 3.37 2.24
C LYS A 36 8.31 2.82 1.10
N VAL A 37 7.21 2.13 1.39
CA VAL A 37 6.35 1.51 0.37
C VAL A 37 5.22 2.43 -0.04
N LEU A 38 4.51 3.01 0.95
CA LEU A 38 3.36 3.88 0.69
C LEU A 38 3.68 5.07 -0.24
N PRO A 39 4.79 5.83 -0.08
CA PRO A 39 5.07 6.95 -0.97
C PRO A 39 5.30 6.51 -2.43
N LYS A 40 5.93 5.34 -2.65
CA LYS A 40 6.16 4.80 -4.00
C LYS A 40 4.86 4.40 -4.68
N LEU A 41 3.93 3.79 -3.94
CA LEU A 41 2.61 3.43 -4.45
C LEU A 41 1.78 4.68 -4.76
N LEU A 42 1.74 5.64 -3.84
CA LEU A 42 1.00 6.90 -4.04
C LEU A 42 1.50 7.64 -5.27
N PHE A 43 2.81 7.70 -5.47
CA PHE A 43 3.39 8.30 -6.67
C PHE A 43 2.83 7.65 -7.95
N LEU A 44 2.78 6.31 -8.04
CA LEU A 44 2.22 5.65 -9.22
C LEU A 44 0.71 5.86 -9.34
N PHE A 45 -0.05 5.74 -8.26
CA PHE A 45 -1.50 5.98 -8.27
C PHE A 45 -1.85 7.39 -8.75
N GLN A 46 -1.03 8.38 -8.40
CA GLN A 46 -1.20 9.77 -8.80
C GLN A 46 -0.58 10.12 -10.14
N THR A 47 0.32 9.33 -10.71
CA THR A 47 0.95 9.68 -12.00
C THR A 47 0.40 8.85 -13.16
N ILE A 48 -0.13 7.66 -12.86
CA ILE A 48 -0.58 6.69 -13.85
C ILE A 48 -1.97 6.19 -13.43
N PRO A 49 -3.05 6.96 -13.70
CA PRO A 49 -4.41 6.61 -13.33
C PRO A 49 -5.00 5.57 -14.30
N ILE A 50 -4.42 4.37 -14.32
CA ILE A 50 -4.98 3.21 -15.01
C ILE A 50 -5.89 2.43 -14.07
N LYS A 51 -6.83 1.68 -14.63
CA LYS A 51 -7.69 0.78 -13.87
C LYS A 51 -6.87 -0.39 -13.33
N LEU A 52 -6.76 -0.50 -12.01
CA LEU A 52 -6.16 -1.64 -11.34
C LEU A 52 -7.24 -2.66 -10.98
N GLU A 53 -6.95 -3.95 -11.15
CA GLU A 53 -7.85 -5.04 -10.75
C GLU A 53 -7.69 -5.38 -9.27
N ASN A 54 -8.73 -5.93 -8.65
CA ASN A 54 -8.70 -6.40 -7.24
C ASN A 54 -7.54 -7.36 -6.96
N LYS A 55 -7.18 -8.20 -7.95
CA LYS A 55 -6.03 -9.12 -7.87
C LYS A 55 -4.71 -8.42 -7.56
N PHE A 56 -4.52 -7.17 -8.03
CA PHE A 56 -3.34 -6.38 -7.72
C PHE A 56 -3.28 -6.06 -6.22
N PHE A 57 -4.39 -5.59 -5.65
CA PHE A 57 -4.47 -5.24 -4.24
C PHE A 57 -4.36 -6.48 -3.35
N ASP A 58 -4.95 -7.62 -3.76
CA ASP A 58 -4.81 -8.90 -3.07
C ASP A 58 -3.36 -9.37 -3.01
N GLU A 59 -2.63 -9.28 -4.13
CA GLU A 59 -1.21 -9.65 -4.19
C GLU A 59 -0.35 -8.72 -3.31
N LEU A 60 -0.58 -7.41 -3.39
CA LEU A 60 0.10 -6.43 -2.54
C LEU A 60 -0.19 -6.70 -1.05
N ASN A 61 -1.45 -6.96 -0.69
CA ASN A 61 -1.86 -7.32 0.66
C ASN A 61 -1.16 -8.58 1.14
N ARG A 62 -1.09 -9.63 0.31
CA ARG A 62 -0.41 -10.89 0.61
C ARG A 62 1.07 -10.67 0.95
N ILE A 63 1.78 -9.90 0.12
CA ILE A 63 3.20 -9.61 0.30
C ILE A 63 3.46 -8.82 1.59
N ILE A 64 2.69 -7.76 1.81
CA ILE A 64 2.83 -6.89 2.98
C ILE A 64 2.48 -7.63 4.27
N LEU A 65 1.40 -8.43 4.28
CA LEU A 65 1.03 -9.24 5.43
C LEU A 65 2.10 -10.29 5.75
N LYS A 66 2.66 -10.96 4.74
CA LYS A 66 3.77 -11.91 4.95
C LYS A 66 4.96 -11.23 5.62
N TYR A 67 5.30 -10.01 5.24
CA TYR A 67 6.36 -9.23 5.89
C TYR A 67 6.02 -8.85 7.34
N ILE A 68 4.83 -8.27 7.58
CA ILE A 68 4.39 -7.83 8.91
C ILE A 68 4.41 -9.00 9.90
N TRP A 69 3.92 -10.17 9.48
CA TRP A 69 3.84 -11.37 10.30
C TRP A 69 5.11 -12.24 10.25
N GLN A 70 6.15 -11.85 9.51
CA GLN A 70 7.37 -12.65 9.31
C GLN A 70 7.09 -14.08 8.84
N GLY A 71 6.15 -14.24 7.91
CA GLY A 71 5.73 -15.56 7.42
C GLY A 71 4.92 -16.39 8.42
N LYS A 72 4.68 -15.91 9.65
CA LYS A 72 3.76 -16.55 10.60
C LYS A 72 2.32 -16.28 10.18
N LYS A 73 1.40 -17.11 10.69
CA LYS A 73 -0.04 -16.92 10.49
C LYS A 73 -0.50 -15.58 11.08
N ALA A 74 -1.27 -14.82 10.30
CA ALA A 74 -1.89 -13.59 10.77
C ALA A 74 -2.81 -13.86 11.95
N ARG A 75 -2.66 -13.07 13.03
CA ARG A 75 -3.47 -13.21 14.26
C ARG A 75 -4.57 -12.15 14.38
N ILE A 76 -4.50 -11.10 13.57
CA ILE A 76 -5.40 -9.95 13.59
C ILE A 76 -6.03 -9.83 12.21
N LYS A 77 -7.35 -9.59 12.16
CA LYS A 77 -8.07 -9.36 10.91
C LYS A 77 -7.50 -8.14 10.19
N LEU A 78 -7.44 -8.20 8.86
CA LEU A 78 -6.88 -7.13 8.02
C LEU A 78 -7.52 -5.76 8.32
N LYS A 79 -8.86 -5.70 8.37
CA LYS A 79 -9.61 -4.49 8.70
C LYS A 79 -9.16 -3.85 10.03
N MET A 80 -8.87 -4.65 11.06
CA MET A 80 -8.38 -4.14 12.35
C MET A 80 -6.94 -3.61 12.27
N LEU A 81 -6.12 -4.14 11.35
CA LEU A 81 -4.79 -3.58 11.10
C LEU A 81 -4.89 -2.21 10.43
N GLU A 82 -5.88 -2.02 9.55
CA GLU A 82 -6.08 -0.78 8.78
C GLU A 82 -6.79 0.30 9.57
N GLU A 83 -7.65 -0.10 10.51
CA GLU A 83 -8.40 0.80 11.38
C GLU A 83 -7.51 1.80 12.13
N ALA A 84 -8.06 3.01 12.37
CA ALA A 84 -7.32 4.08 13.02
C ALA A 84 -6.89 3.72 14.45
N LYS A 85 -5.78 4.28 14.91
CA LYS A 85 -5.31 4.09 16.29
C LYS A 85 -6.34 4.58 17.33
N SER A 86 -7.08 5.64 17.03
CA SER A 86 -8.17 6.14 17.87
C SER A 86 -9.27 5.11 18.08
N ASN A 87 -9.46 4.20 17.12
CA ASN A 87 -10.47 3.16 17.12
C ASN A 87 -9.88 1.80 17.55
N GLY A 88 -8.69 1.79 18.15
CA GLY A 88 -8.00 0.57 18.62
C GLY A 88 -7.29 -0.23 17.54
N GLY A 89 -7.16 0.31 16.32
CA GLY A 89 -6.44 -0.33 15.22
C GLY A 89 -4.95 0.02 15.14
N PHE A 90 -4.28 -0.45 14.09
CA PHE A 90 -2.85 -0.21 13.84
C PHE A 90 -2.57 0.86 12.78
N GLY A 91 -3.63 1.38 12.14
CA GLY A 91 -3.60 2.42 11.13
C GLY A 91 -2.81 2.03 9.87
N ARG A 92 -2.69 0.75 9.53
CA ARG A 92 -2.04 0.29 8.30
C ARG A 92 -2.74 0.93 7.09
N PRO A 93 -2.03 1.34 6.03
CA PRO A 93 -2.69 1.82 4.83
C PRO A 93 -3.55 0.73 4.19
N ASP A 94 -4.76 1.12 3.76
CA ASP A 94 -5.60 0.35 2.84
C ASP A 94 -5.24 0.75 1.40
N TRP A 95 -4.52 -0.11 0.70
CA TRP A 95 -3.97 0.20 -0.62
C TRP A 95 -5.03 0.50 -1.67
N GLU A 96 -6.18 -0.17 -1.60
CA GLU A 96 -7.27 0.04 -2.55
C GLU A 96 -7.92 1.40 -2.29
N LEU A 97 -8.20 1.72 -1.02
CA LEU A 97 -8.74 3.02 -0.64
C LEU A 97 -7.82 4.18 -1.05
N TYR A 98 -6.51 4.05 -0.81
CA TYR A 98 -5.53 5.06 -1.23
C TYR A 98 -5.50 5.24 -2.76
N TYR A 99 -5.62 4.16 -3.52
CA TYR A 99 -5.73 4.22 -4.99
C TYR A 99 -7.02 4.92 -5.43
N GLN A 100 -8.17 4.53 -4.89
CA GLN A 100 -9.46 5.13 -5.20
C GLN A 100 -9.46 6.64 -4.93
N VAL A 101 -8.95 7.07 -3.77
CA VAL A 101 -8.83 8.49 -3.41
C VAL A 101 -7.90 9.23 -4.37
N SER A 102 -6.79 8.62 -4.78
CA SER A 102 -5.85 9.23 -5.74
C SER A 102 -6.50 9.44 -7.11
N VAL A 103 -7.27 8.46 -7.60
CA VAL A 103 -8.02 8.56 -8.86
C VAL A 103 -9.14 9.62 -8.76
N LEU A 104 -9.88 9.66 -7.65
CA LEU A 104 -10.91 10.68 -7.43
C LEU A 104 -10.34 12.10 -7.38
N THR A 105 -9.14 12.27 -6.82
CA THR A 105 -8.45 13.57 -6.78
C THR A 105 -8.17 14.07 -8.20
N TRP A 106 -7.70 13.20 -9.09
CA TRP A 106 -7.55 13.52 -10.51
C TRP A 106 -8.87 13.95 -11.15
N ILE A 107 -9.94 13.19 -10.96
CA ILE A 107 -11.25 13.53 -11.54
C ILE A 107 -11.70 14.92 -11.06
N LYS A 108 -11.53 15.21 -9.77
CA LYS A 108 -11.84 16.53 -9.20
C LYS A 108 -11.01 17.65 -9.85
N GLU A 109 -9.71 17.43 -10.06
CA GLU A 109 -8.85 18.40 -10.75
C GLU A 109 -9.33 18.62 -12.19
N TRP A 110 -9.59 17.56 -12.94
CA TRP A 110 -10.08 17.62 -14.32
C TRP A 110 -11.39 18.40 -14.47
N VAL A 111 -12.35 18.21 -13.56
CA VAL A 111 -13.61 18.96 -13.58
C VAL A 111 -13.36 20.46 -13.37
N ASN A 112 -12.42 20.82 -12.48
CA ASN A 112 -12.10 22.21 -12.17
C ASN A 112 -11.19 22.89 -13.21
N LEU A 113 -10.49 22.12 -14.06
CA LEU A 113 -9.64 22.67 -15.13
C LEU A 113 -10.44 23.45 -16.18
N LYS A 114 -11.75 23.17 -16.35
CA LYS A 114 -12.63 23.92 -17.27
C LYS A 114 -13.08 25.29 -16.73
N HIS A 115 -12.77 25.59 -15.46
CA HIS A 115 -13.15 26.84 -14.79
C HIS A 115 -11.95 27.77 -14.54
N ARG A 116 -10.84 27.55 -15.26
CA ARG A 116 -9.69 28.47 -15.36
C ARG A 116 -9.55 28.93 -16.80
#